data_AF-A0A928WX45-F1
#
_entry.id   AF-A0A928WX45-F1
#
_cell.length_a   1.000
_cell.length_b   1.000
_cell.length_c   1.000
_cell.angle_alpha   90.00
_cell.angle_beta   90.00
_cell.angle_gamma   90.00
#
_symmetry.space_group_name_H-M   'P 1'
#
loop_
_entity.id
_entity.type
_entity.pdbx_description
1 polymer ?
#
loop_
_entity_poly.entity_id
_entity_poly.type
_entity_poly.pdbx_seq_one_letter_code
_entity_poly.pdbx_strand_id
1 'polypeptide(L)'
;IEVFRGLTITADQVTVKGLSLYGFSSVHRLTASTPPADIFISHIAPNAFDRSRISANALRLTEKEIDQAPEGVVIEDNWLGVSPTGEIPVPEEMSAFGVSVFNAINTTIERNRIEYHESSGIITGNLAINSIITGNTLIANGLRGLPDAIYLQGDIEGSEVLENLVCANDGSGVAMFKPEGSAQIYSNDIRFNGRRFRSPGVSLMGNEHQVTSNYIAFQPGPGVAIASYPRSRRNLVRNNFFRGLNGLSVDLAYNDDVRVSDYQFSDGPNPPRNSRQRRRDSANAGINAPEFDAYTFPFENTTTLTGFADPGSEIGIYEVSSRQDRLYGSLGNLLTTVNADEAGRFSTSVAVDEGTEVSAIATDLRYGTSEPSPVAIIGASLPSAPGEVSFDPVCQEPPLPAEEPPVEAPTVEAPPAPAPTEQITLRIPRNIHFALDQSFISPASANILDQVAAALLQYPSLTLELQGHTDPRANDDYNQALGERRALSARDYLLQKGVSPERLRIRSFGETQTISTAPDIVDYARDRRVEFIFLDTRGLDIIIERQESDLQIE
;
A
#
# COMPACT_ATOMS: atom_id res chain seq x y z
N ILE A 1 15.69 -26.55 -16.25
CA ILE A 1 15.54 -25.53 -17.31
C ILE A 1 14.68 -24.46 -16.69
N GLU A 2 15.23 -23.26 -16.45
CA GLU A 2 14.47 -22.17 -15.84
C GLU A 2 13.53 -21.60 -16.91
N VAL A 3 12.23 -21.67 -16.65
CA VAL A 3 11.20 -21.11 -17.53
C VAL A 3 10.81 -19.74 -16.96
N PHE A 4 11.51 -18.70 -17.44
CA PHE A 4 11.40 -17.32 -16.96
C PHE A 4 9.99 -16.71 -17.15
N ARG A 5 9.14 -17.30 -18.00
CA ARG A 5 7.80 -16.79 -18.33
C ARG A 5 6.86 -17.92 -18.66
N GLY A 6 5.59 -17.75 -18.32
CA GLY A 6 4.51 -18.54 -18.90
C GLY A 6 4.19 -18.11 -20.32
N LEU A 7 2.91 -18.02 -20.64
CA LEU A 7 2.42 -17.73 -21.97
C LEU A 7 2.68 -16.27 -22.35
N THR A 8 3.54 -16.05 -23.35
CA THR A 8 3.82 -14.70 -23.87
C THR A 8 2.98 -14.41 -25.11
N ILE A 9 2.24 -13.30 -25.10
CA ILE A 9 1.35 -12.85 -26.17
C ILE A 9 1.95 -11.60 -26.81
N THR A 10 2.14 -11.65 -28.13
CA THR A 10 2.73 -10.56 -28.92
C THR A 10 1.95 -10.24 -30.19
N ALA A 11 0.70 -10.67 -30.28
CA ALA A 11 -0.15 -10.53 -31.46
C ALA A 11 -1.53 -10.01 -31.07
N ASP A 12 -2.17 -9.33 -32.02
CA ASP A 12 -3.50 -8.76 -31.85
C ASP A 12 -4.58 -9.84 -31.80
N GLN A 13 -5.71 -9.52 -31.16
CA GLN A 13 -6.93 -10.32 -31.18
C GLN A 13 -6.73 -11.76 -30.69
N VAL A 14 -5.82 -11.95 -29.73
CA VAL A 14 -5.56 -13.24 -29.10
C VAL A 14 -6.49 -13.43 -27.92
N THR A 15 -7.25 -14.53 -27.93
CA THR A 15 -8.02 -14.99 -26.77
C THR A 15 -7.33 -16.17 -26.10
N VAL A 16 -7.09 -16.06 -24.80
CA VAL A 16 -6.59 -17.14 -23.94
C VAL A 16 -7.70 -17.55 -22.99
N LYS A 17 -8.13 -18.81 -23.10
CA LYS A 17 -9.26 -19.34 -22.35
C LYS A 17 -9.00 -20.73 -21.78
N GLY A 18 -9.43 -20.95 -20.54
CA GLY A 18 -9.48 -22.28 -19.93
C GLY A 18 -8.11 -22.89 -19.62
N LEU A 19 -7.07 -22.06 -19.49
CA LEU A 19 -5.75 -22.53 -19.08
C LEU A 19 -5.65 -22.63 -17.56
N SER A 20 -4.87 -23.61 -17.11
CA SER A 20 -4.34 -23.68 -15.75
C SER A 20 -2.83 -23.51 -15.82
N LEU A 21 -2.32 -22.41 -15.26
CA LEU A 21 -0.91 -22.03 -15.29
C LEU A 21 -0.43 -21.83 -13.86
N TYR A 22 0.80 -22.28 -13.58
CA TYR A 22 1.42 -22.27 -12.27
C TYR A 22 2.91 -22.61 -12.41
N GLY A 23 3.76 -22.19 -11.48
CA GLY A 23 5.15 -22.62 -11.42
C GLY A 23 6.18 -21.71 -12.10
N PHE A 24 5.78 -20.52 -12.57
CA PHE A 24 6.65 -19.65 -13.37
C PHE A 24 7.41 -18.65 -12.48
N SER A 25 8.56 -19.08 -11.97
CA SER A 25 9.44 -18.29 -11.09
C SER A 25 10.81 -17.99 -11.71
N SER A 26 11.50 -16.97 -11.19
CA SER A 26 12.86 -16.60 -11.61
C SER A 26 13.67 -16.04 -10.45
N VAL A 27 14.98 -16.32 -10.44
CA VAL A 27 15.92 -15.77 -9.43
C VAL A 27 15.92 -14.24 -9.50
N HIS A 28 15.62 -13.58 -8.39
CA HIS A 28 15.30 -12.13 -8.25
C HIS A 28 16.27 -11.13 -8.91
N ARG A 29 17.44 -11.54 -9.41
CA ARG A 29 18.40 -10.69 -10.13
C ARG A 29 18.09 -10.54 -11.63
N LEU A 30 17.20 -11.35 -12.21
CA LEU A 30 16.84 -11.33 -13.64
C LEU A 30 15.60 -10.46 -13.95
N THR A 31 14.92 -9.94 -12.94
CA THR A 31 13.68 -9.14 -13.07
C THR A 31 13.89 -7.74 -13.67
N ALA A 32 15.15 -7.35 -13.92
CA ALA A 32 15.51 -5.98 -14.29
C ALA A 32 15.19 -5.59 -15.75
N SER A 33 14.54 -6.46 -16.55
CA SER A 33 14.06 -6.10 -17.89
C SER A 33 12.57 -6.40 -18.17
N THR A 34 11.94 -7.33 -17.44
CA THR A 34 10.51 -7.70 -17.58
C THR A 34 10.09 -8.66 -16.46
N PRO A 35 8.92 -8.49 -15.82
CA PRO A 35 8.50 -9.35 -14.73
C PRO A 35 8.10 -10.77 -15.23
N PRO A 36 8.46 -11.85 -14.52
CA PRO A 36 7.97 -13.20 -14.78
C PRO A 36 6.47 -13.28 -14.48
N ALA A 37 5.64 -13.81 -15.37
CA ALA A 37 4.20 -13.94 -15.16
C ALA A 37 3.65 -15.23 -15.79
N ASP A 38 2.51 -15.72 -15.31
CA ASP A 38 1.77 -16.82 -15.95
C ASP A 38 1.37 -16.42 -17.37
N ILE A 39 0.84 -15.21 -17.53
CA ILE A 39 0.51 -14.62 -18.81
C ILE A 39 1.18 -13.25 -18.93
N PHE A 40 1.95 -13.06 -20.00
CA PHE A 40 2.69 -11.83 -20.25
C PHE A 40 2.33 -11.25 -21.64
N ILE A 41 1.87 -10.01 -21.69
CA ILE A 41 1.45 -9.34 -22.94
C ILE A 41 2.44 -8.21 -23.27
N SER A 42 3.04 -8.25 -24.46
CA SER A 42 4.05 -7.27 -24.91
C SER A 42 4.26 -7.29 -26.42
N HIS A 43 4.84 -6.23 -26.99
CA HIS A 43 5.12 -6.01 -28.41
C HIS A 43 6.22 -6.90 -29.02
N ILE A 44 7.17 -7.44 -28.24
CA ILE A 44 8.25 -8.31 -28.76
C ILE A 44 8.59 -9.43 -27.76
N ALA A 45 8.75 -10.66 -28.25
CA ALA A 45 9.43 -11.72 -27.49
C ALA A 45 10.90 -11.31 -27.29
N PRO A 46 11.35 -11.00 -26.07
CA PRO A 46 12.61 -10.30 -25.91
C PRO A 46 13.74 -11.15 -26.44
N ASN A 47 14.56 -10.54 -27.29
CA ASN A 47 15.84 -11.12 -27.69
C ASN A 47 16.59 -11.49 -26.41
N ALA A 48 17.13 -12.72 -26.35
CA ALA A 48 17.91 -13.22 -25.22
C ALA A 48 18.95 -12.16 -24.80
N PHE A 49 18.63 -11.39 -23.76
CA PHE A 49 19.39 -10.19 -23.42
C PHE A 49 20.74 -10.57 -22.82
N ASP A 50 21.80 -9.93 -23.31
CA ASP A 50 23.14 -10.02 -22.74
C ASP A 50 23.13 -9.49 -21.30
N ARG A 51 23.44 -10.39 -20.36
CA ARG A 51 23.38 -10.20 -18.90
C ARG A 51 24.31 -9.11 -18.36
N SER A 52 25.13 -8.49 -19.20
CA SER A 52 26.21 -7.57 -18.79
C SER A 52 25.87 -6.07 -18.86
N ARG A 53 24.70 -5.67 -19.38
CA ARG A 53 24.36 -4.24 -19.61
C ARG A 53 22.91 -3.90 -19.30
N ILE A 54 22.52 -3.97 -18.03
CA ILE A 54 21.21 -3.48 -17.60
C ILE A 54 21.38 -2.06 -17.07
N SER A 55 20.95 -1.07 -17.87
CA SER A 55 20.78 0.31 -17.42
C SER A 55 19.29 0.61 -17.30
N ALA A 56 18.89 1.55 -16.43
CA ALA A 56 17.49 1.97 -16.30
C ALA A 56 16.85 2.42 -17.63
N ASN A 57 17.67 2.85 -18.60
CA ASN A 57 17.22 3.23 -19.96
C ASN A 57 16.86 2.04 -20.86
N ALA A 58 17.20 0.79 -20.48
CA ALA A 58 16.92 -0.41 -21.27
C ALA A 58 15.45 -0.87 -21.22
N LEU A 59 14.65 -0.32 -20.30
CA LEU A 59 13.23 -0.63 -20.11
C LEU A 59 12.28 0.33 -20.86
N ARG A 60 12.82 1.42 -21.41
CA ARG A 60 12.03 2.44 -22.09
C ARG A 60 11.79 1.99 -23.54
N LEU A 61 10.52 1.76 -23.87
CA LEU A 61 10.13 1.38 -25.23
C LEU A 61 10.50 2.50 -26.22
N THR A 62 10.99 2.12 -27.38
CA THR A 62 11.12 3.03 -28.52
C THR A 62 9.73 3.35 -29.09
N GLU A 63 9.57 4.47 -29.79
CA GLU A 63 8.28 4.83 -30.44
C GLU A 63 7.75 3.68 -31.31
N LYS A 64 8.63 3.04 -32.09
CA LYS A 64 8.27 1.86 -32.90
C LYS A 64 7.72 0.70 -32.08
N GLU A 65 8.23 0.50 -30.87
CA GLU A 65 7.79 -0.57 -29.97
C GLU A 65 6.45 -0.26 -29.32
N ILE A 66 6.18 1.02 -29.05
CA ILE A 66 4.88 1.50 -28.61
C ILE A 66 3.86 1.33 -29.75
N ASP A 67 4.22 1.69 -30.98
CA ASP A 67 3.39 1.53 -32.18
C ASP A 67 3.09 0.06 -32.56
N GLN A 68 3.70 -0.90 -31.87
CA GLN A 68 3.54 -2.33 -32.08
C GLN A 68 2.90 -3.04 -30.87
N ALA A 69 2.26 -2.29 -29.97
CA ALA A 69 1.51 -2.85 -28.86
C ALA A 69 0.39 -3.77 -29.38
N PRO A 70 0.30 -5.03 -28.90
CA PRO A 70 -0.82 -5.91 -29.22
C PRO A 70 -2.15 -5.27 -28.85
N GLU A 71 -3.12 -5.38 -29.75
CA GLU A 71 -4.46 -4.83 -29.56
C GLU A 71 -5.53 -5.92 -29.41
N GLY A 72 -6.44 -5.75 -28.45
CA GLY A 72 -7.63 -6.61 -28.33
C GLY A 72 -7.34 -8.00 -27.77
N VAL A 73 -6.35 -8.13 -26.89
CA VAL A 73 -6.08 -9.38 -26.19
C VAL A 73 -7.15 -9.66 -25.14
N VAL A 74 -7.67 -10.88 -25.09
CA VAL A 74 -8.69 -11.31 -24.10
C VAL A 74 -8.14 -12.48 -23.29
N ILE A 75 -8.09 -12.34 -21.97
CA ILE A 75 -7.71 -13.38 -21.02
C ILE A 75 -8.97 -13.74 -20.22
N GLU A 76 -9.59 -14.88 -20.52
CA GLU A 76 -10.87 -15.25 -19.91
C GLU A 76 -10.92 -16.66 -19.32
N ASP A 77 -11.64 -16.83 -18.22
CA ASP A 77 -11.93 -18.15 -17.63
C ASP A 77 -10.67 -19.03 -17.37
N ASN A 78 -9.56 -18.43 -16.92
CA ASN A 78 -8.31 -19.15 -16.60
C ASN A 78 -8.12 -19.31 -15.08
N TRP A 79 -7.30 -20.31 -14.70
CA TRP A 79 -6.81 -20.55 -13.34
C TRP A 79 -5.30 -20.28 -13.28
N LEU A 80 -4.89 -19.21 -12.62
CA LEU A 80 -3.50 -18.74 -12.55
C LEU A 80 -3.00 -18.87 -11.11
N GLY A 81 -1.82 -19.47 -10.94
CA GLY A 81 -1.16 -19.73 -9.65
C GLY A 81 -1.79 -20.82 -8.77
N VAL A 82 -2.95 -21.37 -9.16
CA VAL A 82 -3.59 -22.50 -8.46
C VAL A 82 -2.82 -23.78 -8.76
N SER A 83 -2.30 -24.45 -7.72
CA SER A 83 -1.59 -25.71 -7.89
C SER A 83 -2.53 -26.81 -8.42
N PRO A 84 -2.01 -27.82 -9.14
CA PRO A 84 -2.83 -28.95 -9.59
C PRO A 84 -3.48 -29.74 -8.45
N THR A 85 -2.94 -29.67 -7.23
CA THR A 85 -3.49 -30.31 -6.03
C THR A 85 -4.57 -29.46 -5.36
N GLY A 86 -4.70 -28.18 -5.73
CA GLY A 86 -5.56 -27.20 -5.06
C GLY A 86 -5.03 -26.75 -3.70
N GLU A 87 -3.85 -27.22 -3.29
CA GLU A 87 -3.19 -26.81 -2.05
C GLU A 87 -2.41 -25.50 -2.25
N ILE A 88 -2.21 -24.76 -1.15
CA ILE A 88 -1.37 -23.56 -1.16
C ILE A 88 0.06 -23.97 -1.58
N PRO A 89 0.58 -23.45 -2.69
CA PRO A 89 1.88 -23.88 -3.17
C PRO A 89 3.02 -23.40 -2.27
N VAL A 90 4.13 -24.17 -2.23
CA VAL A 90 5.32 -23.72 -1.52
C VAL A 90 5.96 -22.52 -2.22
N PRO A 91 6.59 -21.58 -1.49
CA PRO A 91 7.07 -20.35 -2.09
C PRO A 91 8.11 -20.46 -3.21
N GLU A 92 8.74 -21.63 -3.39
CA GLU A 92 9.71 -21.85 -4.47
C GLU A 92 9.04 -22.26 -5.80
N GLU A 93 7.76 -22.65 -5.75
CA GLU A 93 7.00 -23.11 -6.90
C GLU A 93 5.90 -22.11 -7.32
N MET A 94 5.80 -20.95 -6.67
CA MET A 94 4.79 -19.94 -7.02
C MET A 94 5.23 -19.08 -8.20
N SER A 95 4.27 -18.70 -9.04
CA SER A 95 4.51 -17.71 -10.09
C SER A 95 4.66 -16.31 -9.49
N ALA A 96 5.46 -15.45 -10.13
CA ALA A 96 5.63 -14.11 -9.60
C ALA A 96 4.39 -13.23 -9.84
N PHE A 97 3.87 -13.15 -11.06
CA PHE A 97 2.64 -12.41 -11.37
C PHE A 97 1.65 -13.31 -12.11
N GLY A 98 0.35 -13.07 -11.97
CA GLY A 98 -0.66 -13.81 -12.74
C GLY A 98 -0.72 -13.29 -14.18
N VAL A 99 -1.23 -12.08 -14.35
CA VAL A 99 -1.26 -11.40 -15.66
C VAL A 99 -0.43 -10.14 -15.62
N SER A 100 0.51 -10.01 -16.55
CA SER A 100 1.31 -8.81 -16.76
C SER A 100 1.01 -8.19 -18.12
N VAL A 101 0.27 -7.08 -18.12
CA VAL A 101 0.02 -6.24 -19.29
C VAL A 101 1.15 -5.23 -19.41
N PHE A 102 2.27 -5.64 -19.99
CA PHE A 102 3.45 -4.77 -20.05
C PHE A 102 3.31 -3.70 -21.14
N ASN A 103 2.77 -4.05 -22.30
CA ASN A 103 2.50 -3.14 -23.40
C ASN A 103 1.36 -3.70 -24.25
N ALA A 104 0.16 -3.13 -24.14
CA ALA A 104 -1.02 -3.54 -24.90
C ALA A 104 -2.10 -2.44 -24.89
N ILE A 105 -3.06 -2.53 -25.81
CA ILE A 105 -4.23 -1.65 -25.90
C ILE A 105 -5.51 -2.50 -25.97
N ASN A 106 -6.60 -2.03 -25.37
CA ASN A 106 -7.91 -2.72 -25.38
C ASN A 106 -7.83 -4.15 -24.84
N THR A 107 -7.03 -4.38 -23.79
CA THR A 107 -6.89 -5.71 -23.18
C THR A 107 -8.06 -5.99 -22.24
N THR A 108 -8.72 -7.13 -22.37
CA THR A 108 -9.76 -7.58 -21.44
C THR A 108 -9.23 -8.74 -20.61
N ILE A 109 -9.29 -8.63 -19.28
CA ILE A 109 -8.97 -9.69 -18.33
C ILE A 109 -10.25 -9.98 -17.56
N GLU A 110 -10.92 -11.10 -17.87
CA GLU A 110 -12.25 -11.37 -17.32
C GLU A 110 -12.44 -12.78 -16.74
N ARG A 111 -13.18 -12.89 -15.63
CA ARG A 111 -13.58 -14.19 -15.05
C ARG A 111 -12.43 -15.16 -14.75
N ASN A 112 -11.23 -14.67 -14.47
CA ASN A 112 -10.09 -15.50 -14.10
C ASN A 112 -10.04 -15.71 -12.58
N ARG A 113 -9.53 -16.87 -12.15
CA ARG A 113 -9.13 -17.15 -10.77
C ARG A 113 -7.62 -16.99 -10.67
N ILE A 114 -7.15 -16.00 -9.92
CA ILE A 114 -5.73 -15.60 -9.84
C ILE A 114 -5.28 -15.61 -8.38
N GLU A 115 -4.51 -16.62 -8.01
CA GLU A 115 -4.23 -16.90 -6.59
C GLU A 115 -2.79 -17.27 -6.31
N TYR A 116 -2.33 -17.02 -5.09
CA TYR A 116 -1.04 -17.49 -4.56
C TYR A 116 0.19 -17.06 -5.38
N HIS A 117 0.16 -15.87 -5.97
CA HIS A 117 1.35 -15.30 -6.62
C HIS A 117 2.30 -14.70 -5.60
N GLU A 118 3.61 -14.79 -5.87
CA GLU A 118 4.60 -14.07 -5.07
C GLU A 118 4.28 -12.57 -5.09
N SER A 119 4.07 -11.98 -6.26
CA SER A 119 3.77 -10.56 -6.41
C SER A 119 2.27 -10.35 -6.74
N SER A 120 1.93 -9.23 -7.37
CA SER A 120 0.55 -8.92 -7.75
C SER A 120 -0.09 -9.95 -8.67
N GLY A 121 -1.38 -10.20 -8.48
CA GLY A 121 -2.16 -11.06 -9.38
C GLY A 121 -2.25 -10.46 -10.79
N ILE A 122 -2.53 -9.15 -10.89
CA ILE A 122 -2.52 -8.41 -12.15
C ILE A 122 -1.60 -7.20 -12.02
N ILE A 123 -0.77 -6.96 -13.03
CA ILE A 123 0.07 -5.77 -13.13
C ILE A 123 0.03 -5.16 -14.54
N THR A 124 -0.04 -3.83 -14.63
CA THR A 124 0.22 -3.10 -15.88
C THR A 124 1.65 -2.57 -15.90
N GLY A 125 2.19 -2.27 -17.07
CA GLY A 125 3.60 -1.88 -17.26
C GLY A 125 3.75 -0.49 -17.86
N ASN A 126 4.09 -0.45 -19.14
CA ASN A 126 4.34 0.76 -19.91
C ASN A 126 3.04 1.34 -20.49
N LEU A 127 2.28 0.49 -21.19
CA LEU A 127 1.04 0.86 -21.88
C LEU A 127 -0.02 -0.20 -21.59
N ALA A 128 -1.19 0.24 -21.12
CA ALA A 128 -2.34 -0.60 -20.84
C ALA A 128 -3.65 0.19 -21.06
N ILE A 129 -3.71 1.00 -22.12
CA ILE A 129 -4.85 1.87 -22.44
C ILE A 129 -6.13 1.06 -22.68
N ASN A 130 -7.26 1.56 -22.17
CA ASN A 130 -8.59 0.96 -22.25
C ASN A 130 -8.62 -0.51 -21.79
N SER A 131 -7.82 -0.85 -20.78
CA SER A 131 -7.84 -2.20 -20.24
C SER A 131 -9.09 -2.41 -19.39
N ILE A 132 -9.79 -3.54 -19.58
CA ILE A 132 -10.98 -3.90 -18.80
C ILE A 132 -10.61 -5.10 -17.92
N ILE A 133 -10.61 -4.91 -16.60
CA ILE A 133 -10.34 -5.95 -15.62
C ILE A 133 -11.65 -6.25 -14.89
N THR A 134 -12.35 -7.33 -15.27
CA THR A 134 -13.73 -7.58 -14.81
C THR A 134 -14.03 -8.99 -14.31
N GLY A 135 -14.82 -9.11 -13.23
CA GLY A 135 -15.33 -10.42 -12.80
C GLY A 135 -14.27 -11.42 -12.35
N ASN A 136 -13.03 -10.98 -12.08
CA ASN A 136 -11.95 -11.86 -11.65
C ASN A 136 -12.02 -12.11 -10.14
N THR A 137 -11.50 -13.26 -9.70
CA THR A 137 -11.27 -13.59 -8.30
C THR A 137 -9.78 -13.55 -8.02
N LEU A 138 -9.33 -12.59 -7.20
CA LEU A 138 -7.94 -12.39 -6.82
C LEU A 138 -7.74 -12.65 -5.32
N ILE A 139 -7.12 -13.78 -4.99
CA ILE A 139 -6.98 -14.24 -3.59
C ILE A 139 -5.51 -14.51 -3.23
N ALA A 140 -5.07 -14.03 -2.07
CA ALA A 140 -3.77 -14.40 -1.48
C ALA A 140 -2.55 -14.16 -2.40
N ASN A 141 -2.57 -13.10 -3.20
CA ASN A 141 -1.41 -12.64 -3.97
C ASN A 141 -0.55 -11.66 -3.13
N GLY A 142 0.67 -11.38 -3.59
CA GLY A 142 1.56 -10.40 -2.96
C GLY A 142 2.45 -10.96 -1.85
N LEU A 143 2.61 -12.28 -1.80
CA LEU A 143 3.43 -13.03 -0.83
C LEU A 143 4.91 -12.59 -0.76
N ARG A 144 5.45 -11.90 -1.77
CA ARG A 144 6.78 -11.27 -1.88
C ARG A 144 6.80 -10.19 -2.98
N GLY A 145 7.49 -9.07 -2.75
CA GLY A 145 7.67 -8.05 -3.79
C GLY A 145 6.53 -7.03 -3.79
N LEU A 146 5.80 -6.88 -4.92
CA LEU A 146 4.66 -5.96 -4.99
C LEU A 146 3.45 -6.64 -4.35
N PRO A 147 2.93 -6.12 -3.22
CA PRO A 147 2.01 -6.88 -2.39
C PRO A 147 0.53 -6.73 -2.81
N ASP A 148 0.23 -5.81 -3.73
CA ASP A 148 -1.15 -5.44 -4.09
C ASP A 148 -1.77 -6.44 -5.07
N ALA A 149 -3.09 -6.66 -5.02
CA ALA A 149 -3.74 -7.64 -5.89
C ALA A 149 -3.74 -7.21 -7.38
N ILE A 150 -4.14 -5.96 -7.62
CA ILE A 150 -4.11 -5.30 -8.93
C ILE A 150 -3.22 -4.07 -8.82
N TYR A 151 -2.12 -4.05 -9.58
CA TYR A 151 -1.14 -2.97 -9.58
C TYR A 151 -1.11 -2.23 -10.92
N LEU A 152 -1.57 -0.98 -10.91
CA LEU A 152 -1.68 -0.14 -12.10
C LEU A 152 -0.55 0.89 -12.18
N GLN A 153 0.23 0.82 -13.24
CA GLN A 153 1.29 1.78 -13.60
C GLN A 153 1.38 1.92 -15.13
N GLY A 154 2.16 2.90 -15.58
CA GLY A 154 2.25 3.26 -17.00
C GLY A 154 1.04 4.07 -17.46
N ASP A 155 0.84 4.14 -18.77
CA ASP A 155 -0.35 4.77 -19.35
C ASP A 155 -1.53 3.80 -19.30
N ILE A 156 -2.49 4.12 -18.44
CA ILE A 156 -3.68 3.33 -18.16
C ILE A 156 -4.96 4.05 -18.62
N GLU A 157 -4.84 5.06 -19.49
CA GLU A 157 -5.97 5.91 -19.87
C GLU A 157 -7.20 5.11 -20.28
N GLY A 158 -8.35 5.46 -19.72
CA GLY A 158 -9.63 4.82 -20.03
C GLY A 158 -9.80 3.41 -19.46
N SER A 159 -8.90 2.94 -18.59
CA SER A 159 -9.00 1.59 -18.01
C SER A 159 -10.08 1.47 -16.95
N GLU A 160 -10.67 0.28 -16.85
CA GLU A 160 -11.76 -0.03 -15.93
C GLU A 160 -11.44 -1.28 -15.09
N VAL A 161 -11.68 -1.20 -13.79
CA VAL A 161 -11.59 -2.31 -12.84
C VAL A 161 -12.95 -2.47 -12.19
N LEU A 162 -13.69 -3.53 -12.56
CA LEU A 162 -15.07 -3.68 -12.14
C LEU A 162 -15.47 -5.10 -11.76
N GLU A 163 -16.45 -5.25 -10.87
CA GLU A 163 -17.07 -6.55 -10.55
C GLU A 163 -16.09 -7.64 -10.09
N ASN A 164 -14.88 -7.28 -9.64
CA ASN A 164 -13.89 -8.24 -9.17
C ASN A 164 -14.09 -8.56 -7.69
N LEU A 165 -13.82 -9.80 -7.30
CA LEU A 165 -13.61 -10.19 -5.91
C LEU A 165 -12.12 -10.11 -5.59
N VAL A 166 -11.73 -9.24 -4.67
CA VAL A 166 -10.33 -9.02 -4.27
C VAL A 166 -10.22 -9.27 -2.77
N CYS A 167 -9.70 -10.44 -2.39
CA CYS A 167 -9.75 -10.93 -1.01
C CYS A 167 -8.40 -11.41 -0.49
N ALA A 168 -8.07 -11.10 0.76
CA ALA A 168 -6.92 -11.71 1.45
C ALA A 168 -5.57 -11.58 0.73
N ASN A 169 -5.34 -10.50 -0.02
CA ASN A 169 -4.04 -10.16 -0.58
C ASN A 169 -3.15 -9.47 0.46
N ASP A 170 -1.84 -9.51 0.29
CA ASP A 170 -0.89 -9.04 1.31
C ASP A 170 -0.80 -7.53 1.44
N GLY A 171 -1.10 -6.80 0.37
CA GLY A 171 -1.14 -5.34 0.25
C GLY A 171 -2.54 -4.83 -0.10
N SER A 172 -2.65 -3.78 -0.92
CA SER A 172 -3.93 -3.18 -1.29
C SER A 172 -4.73 -4.08 -2.22
N GLY A 173 -6.05 -3.89 -2.29
CA GLY A 173 -6.85 -4.56 -3.33
C GLY A 173 -6.51 -4.02 -4.72
N VAL A 174 -6.54 -2.70 -4.86
CA VAL A 174 -6.07 -2.00 -6.08
C VAL A 174 -5.07 -0.94 -5.67
N ALA A 175 -3.92 -0.90 -6.32
CA ALA A 175 -2.90 0.12 -6.09
C ALA A 175 -2.44 0.75 -7.40
N MET A 176 -2.19 2.06 -7.36
CA MET A 176 -1.64 2.83 -8.46
C MET A 176 -0.25 3.34 -8.12
N PHE A 177 0.66 3.32 -9.09
CA PHE A 177 1.98 3.93 -8.94
C PHE A 177 2.33 4.81 -10.12
N LYS A 178 2.19 6.13 -9.89
CA LYS A 178 2.50 7.18 -10.87
C LYS A 178 1.98 6.89 -12.29
N PRO A 179 0.71 6.49 -12.46
CA PRO A 179 0.17 6.25 -13.80
C PRO A 179 0.08 7.54 -14.61
N GLU A 180 0.09 7.39 -15.93
CA GLU A 180 -0.44 8.36 -16.88
C GLU A 180 -1.89 7.98 -17.21
N GLY A 181 -2.72 8.99 -17.49
CA GLY A 181 -4.15 8.80 -17.71
C GLY A 181 -4.96 8.56 -16.43
N SER A 182 -6.21 8.15 -16.62
CA SER A 182 -7.20 7.92 -15.57
C SER A 182 -7.85 6.54 -15.67
N ALA A 183 -8.43 6.08 -14.57
CA ALA A 183 -9.08 4.78 -14.49
C ALA A 183 -10.32 4.82 -13.61
N GLN A 184 -11.29 3.96 -13.90
CA GLN A 184 -12.52 3.79 -13.14
C GLN A 184 -12.47 2.46 -12.37
N ILE A 185 -12.74 2.52 -11.07
CA ILE A 185 -12.77 1.36 -10.17
C ILE A 185 -14.16 1.30 -9.55
N TYR A 186 -14.98 0.33 -9.95
CA TYR A 186 -16.37 0.32 -9.51
C TYR A 186 -17.00 -1.06 -9.36
N SER A 187 -18.01 -1.17 -8.49
CA SER A 187 -18.74 -2.44 -8.27
C SER A 187 -17.84 -3.62 -7.85
N ASN A 188 -16.64 -3.38 -7.31
CA ASN A 188 -15.76 -4.43 -6.82
C ASN A 188 -16.09 -4.78 -5.36
N ASP A 189 -15.77 -6.01 -4.99
CA ASP A 189 -15.80 -6.51 -3.62
C ASP A 189 -14.37 -6.67 -3.09
N ILE A 190 -13.92 -5.70 -2.29
CA ILE A 190 -12.54 -5.58 -1.82
C ILE A 190 -12.52 -5.78 -0.30
N ARG A 191 -12.04 -6.94 0.17
CA ARG A 191 -12.10 -7.28 1.60
C ARG A 191 -10.90 -8.02 2.14
N PHE A 192 -10.59 -7.83 3.42
CA PHE A 192 -9.53 -8.57 4.13
C PHE A 192 -8.14 -8.48 3.47
N ASN A 193 -7.87 -7.46 2.65
CA ASN A 193 -6.55 -7.26 2.05
C ASN A 193 -5.61 -6.64 3.10
N GLY A 194 -4.35 -6.43 2.75
CA GLY A 194 -3.34 -5.89 3.66
C GLY A 194 -2.92 -6.88 4.76
N ARG A 195 -2.97 -8.19 4.49
CA ARG A 195 -2.69 -9.23 5.51
C ARG A 195 -1.32 -9.08 6.18
N ARG A 196 -0.33 -8.58 5.43
CA ARG A 196 1.03 -8.34 5.95
C ARG A 196 1.39 -6.89 6.03
N PHE A 197 0.91 -6.09 5.08
CA PHE A 197 1.13 -4.67 5.05
C PHE A 197 -0.17 -4.01 5.43
N ARG A 198 -0.14 -3.18 6.46
CA ARG A 198 -1.28 -2.32 6.79
C ARG A 198 -1.51 -1.44 5.57
N SER A 199 -2.46 -1.74 4.71
CA SER A 199 -2.64 -1.09 3.40
C SER A 199 -4.09 -0.65 3.24
N PRO A 200 -4.37 0.34 2.39
CA PRO A 200 -5.73 0.73 2.08
C PRO A 200 -6.40 -0.32 1.19
N GLY A 201 -7.73 -0.32 1.13
CA GLY A 201 -8.46 -1.13 0.15
C GLY A 201 -8.11 -0.72 -1.29
N VAL A 202 -8.08 0.59 -1.54
CA VAL A 202 -7.67 1.20 -2.83
C VAL A 202 -6.65 2.30 -2.57
N SER A 203 -5.50 2.25 -3.23
CA SER A 203 -4.46 3.28 -3.20
C SER A 203 -4.38 4.00 -4.55
N LEU A 204 -4.64 5.31 -4.55
CA LEU A 204 -4.65 6.14 -5.76
C LEU A 204 -3.42 7.07 -5.83
N MET A 205 -2.90 7.20 -7.04
CA MET A 205 -1.89 8.17 -7.44
C MET A 205 -2.25 8.68 -8.83
N GLY A 206 -2.20 9.99 -9.07
CA GLY A 206 -2.58 10.57 -10.35
C GLY A 206 -3.89 11.35 -10.29
N ASN A 207 -4.42 11.71 -11.45
CA ASN A 207 -5.55 12.63 -11.56
C ASN A 207 -6.77 11.93 -12.17
N GLU A 208 -7.95 12.44 -11.83
CA GLU A 208 -9.21 12.11 -12.51
C GLU A 208 -9.64 10.64 -12.41
N HIS A 209 -9.06 9.88 -11.47
CA HIS A 209 -9.52 8.52 -11.17
C HIS A 209 -10.89 8.55 -10.49
N GLN A 210 -11.69 7.51 -10.71
CA GLN A 210 -13.02 7.38 -10.11
C GLN A 210 -13.09 6.06 -9.33
N VAL A 211 -13.48 6.14 -8.06
CA VAL A 211 -13.74 4.97 -7.21
C VAL A 211 -15.19 5.04 -6.78
N THR A 212 -16.05 4.20 -7.36
CA THR A 212 -17.51 4.32 -7.13
C THR A 212 -18.21 3.00 -6.90
N SER A 213 -19.23 2.99 -6.03
CA SER A 213 -20.09 1.81 -5.86
C SER A 213 -19.36 0.51 -5.48
N ASN A 214 -18.17 0.59 -4.88
CA ASN A 214 -17.44 -0.58 -4.39
C ASN A 214 -17.88 -0.96 -2.98
N TYR A 215 -17.79 -2.24 -2.65
CA TYR A 215 -17.87 -2.73 -1.28
C TYR A 215 -16.44 -2.93 -0.76
N ILE A 216 -15.99 -2.07 0.17
CA ILE A 216 -14.62 -2.08 0.71
C ILE A 216 -14.68 -2.35 2.20
N ALA A 217 -14.34 -3.56 2.63
CA ALA A 217 -14.52 -3.97 4.02
C ALA A 217 -13.29 -4.61 4.66
N PHE A 218 -13.20 -4.56 5.98
CA PHE A 218 -12.21 -5.29 6.78
C PHE A 218 -10.77 -5.02 6.34
N GLN A 219 -10.45 -3.75 6.13
CA GLN A 219 -9.12 -3.31 5.73
C GLN A 219 -8.31 -2.89 6.95
N PRO A 220 -7.02 -3.26 7.03
CA PRO A 220 -6.14 -2.88 8.12
C PRO A 220 -5.69 -1.42 8.03
N GLY A 221 -6.00 -0.71 6.94
CA GLY A 221 -5.85 0.74 6.77
C GLY A 221 -7.14 1.42 6.26
N PRO A 222 -7.02 2.57 5.58
CA PRO A 222 -8.15 3.28 4.97
C PRO A 222 -8.92 2.48 3.93
N GLY A 223 -10.14 2.91 3.63
CA GLY A 223 -10.92 2.38 2.52
C GLY A 223 -10.29 2.75 1.17
N VAL A 224 -10.20 4.07 0.93
CA VAL A 224 -9.49 4.67 -0.20
C VAL A 224 -8.46 5.65 0.33
N ALA A 225 -7.19 5.48 -0.04
CA ALA A 225 -6.14 6.46 0.22
C ALA A 225 -5.70 7.11 -1.09
N ILE A 226 -5.53 8.43 -1.08
CA ILE A 226 -5.11 9.20 -2.25
C ILE A 226 -3.80 9.90 -1.91
N ALA A 227 -2.73 9.53 -2.61
CA ALA A 227 -1.44 10.21 -2.48
C ALA A 227 -1.51 11.60 -3.09
N SER A 228 -0.78 12.57 -2.54
CA SER A 228 -0.66 13.88 -3.18
C SER A 228 0.41 13.92 -4.30
N TYR A 229 1.35 12.97 -4.27
CA TYR A 229 2.45 12.82 -5.23
C TYR A 229 2.31 11.52 -6.06
N PRO A 230 2.45 11.56 -7.40
CA PRO A 230 2.54 12.76 -8.22
C PRO A 230 1.24 13.56 -8.09
N ARG A 231 1.24 14.83 -8.48
CA ARG A 231 0.12 15.75 -8.27
C ARG A 231 -1.21 15.07 -8.56
N SER A 232 -2.02 14.86 -7.52
CA SER A 232 -3.26 14.08 -7.60
C SER A 232 -4.48 14.95 -7.31
N ARG A 233 -5.35 15.10 -8.29
CA ARG A 233 -6.51 16.00 -8.25
C ARG A 233 -7.68 15.41 -9.01
N ARG A 234 -8.87 15.86 -8.63
CA ARG A 234 -10.15 15.49 -9.25
C ARG A 234 -10.40 13.98 -9.17
N ASN A 235 -9.80 13.30 -8.20
CA ASN A 235 -10.12 11.91 -7.93
C ASN A 235 -11.45 11.87 -7.18
N LEU A 236 -12.42 11.14 -7.73
CA LEU A 236 -13.79 11.10 -7.23
C LEU A 236 -14.04 9.80 -6.48
N VAL A 237 -14.49 9.87 -5.23
CA VAL A 237 -14.83 8.72 -4.40
C VAL A 237 -16.29 8.85 -3.97
N ARG A 238 -17.19 8.06 -4.57
CA ARG A 238 -18.65 8.25 -4.40
C ARG A 238 -19.38 6.94 -4.26
N ASN A 239 -20.42 6.91 -3.42
CA ASN A 239 -21.35 5.78 -3.32
C ASN A 239 -20.68 4.43 -2.97
N ASN A 240 -19.48 4.43 -2.41
CA ASN A 240 -18.83 3.21 -1.94
C ASN A 240 -19.37 2.87 -0.55
N PHE A 241 -19.53 1.59 -0.28
CA PHE A 241 -19.87 1.08 1.04
C PHE A 241 -18.59 0.61 1.73
N PHE A 242 -18.30 1.18 2.90
CA PHE A 242 -17.17 0.82 3.72
C PHE A 242 -17.61 0.13 5.00
N ARG A 243 -16.81 -0.81 5.52
CA ARG A 243 -17.08 -1.46 6.82
C ARG A 243 -15.82 -2.00 7.46
N GLY A 244 -15.66 -1.84 8.78
CA GLY A 244 -14.58 -2.46 9.54
C GLY A 244 -13.18 -2.05 9.06
N LEU A 245 -12.97 -0.74 8.84
CA LEU A 245 -11.66 -0.23 8.44
C LEU A 245 -10.85 0.18 9.67
N ASN A 246 -9.53 0.06 9.58
CA ASN A 246 -8.57 0.56 10.57
C ASN A 246 -7.94 1.91 10.13
N GLY A 247 -8.73 2.74 9.45
CA GLY A 247 -8.40 4.08 8.94
C GLY A 247 -9.64 4.72 8.29
N LEU A 248 -9.55 5.96 7.81
CA LEU A 248 -10.70 6.68 7.23
C LEU A 248 -11.30 5.97 6.01
N SER A 249 -12.58 6.21 5.71
CA SER A 249 -13.17 5.75 4.45
C SER A 249 -12.49 6.36 3.23
N VAL A 250 -12.14 7.64 3.32
CA VAL A 250 -11.35 8.38 2.32
C VAL A 250 -10.27 9.13 3.07
N ASP A 251 -9.01 8.94 2.68
CA ASP A 251 -7.82 9.48 3.33
C ASP A 251 -6.99 10.26 2.29
N LEU A 252 -6.68 11.53 2.58
CA LEU A 252 -5.98 12.42 1.64
C LEU A 252 -4.56 12.73 2.14
N ALA A 253 -3.57 12.00 1.66
CA ALA A 253 -2.19 12.19 2.10
C ALA A 253 -1.61 13.57 1.69
N TYR A 254 -0.62 14.04 2.45
CA TYR A 254 0.10 15.29 2.22
C TYR A 254 1.41 15.09 1.41
N ASN A 255 1.94 16.15 0.79
CA ASN A 255 3.11 16.12 -0.11
C ASN A 255 4.42 15.77 0.58
N ASP A 256 4.50 15.90 1.90
CA ASP A 256 5.67 15.49 2.68
C ASP A 256 5.58 14.01 3.10
N ASP A 257 4.42 13.36 2.88
CA ASP A 257 4.10 11.96 3.17
C ASP A 257 4.27 11.10 1.91
N VAL A 258 5.51 11.07 1.40
CA VAL A 258 5.90 10.40 0.16
C VAL A 258 6.52 9.00 0.36
N ARG A 259 6.50 8.48 1.59
CA ARG A 259 7.08 7.15 1.91
C ARG A 259 6.01 6.07 1.74
N VAL A 260 6.44 4.85 1.44
CA VAL A 260 5.56 3.67 1.42
C VAL A 260 4.79 3.50 2.74
N SER A 261 5.41 3.85 3.88
CA SER A 261 4.79 3.82 5.20
C SER A 261 3.62 4.80 5.34
N ASP A 262 3.66 5.94 4.66
CA ASP A 262 2.68 7.00 4.88
C ASP A 262 1.35 6.70 4.17
N TYR A 263 1.35 5.69 3.29
CA TYR A 263 0.15 5.07 2.70
C TYR A 263 -0.35 3.88 3.51
N GLN A 264 0.48 3.36 4.42
CA GLN A 264 0.17 2.19 5.23
C GLN A 264 -0.54 2.54 6.54
N PHE A 265 -0.31 3.75 7.02
CA PHE A 265 -0.91 4.28 8.24
C PHE A 265 -1.64 5.57 7.85
N SER A 266 -2.94 5.65 8.16
CA SER A 266 -3.66 6.93 8.09
C SER A 266 -2.87 7.94 8.94
N ASP A 267 -2.56 9.09 8.35
CA ASP A 267 -1.88 10.22 9.01
C ASP A 267 -2.82 10.97 9.97
N GLY A 268 -4.08 10.54 10.03
CA GLY A 268 -5.14 11.14 10.80
C GLY A 268 -5.86 12.24 10.01
N PRO A 269 -6.94 12.79 10.56
CA PRO A 269 -7.75 13.75 9.84
C PRO A 269 -6.97 15.03 9.52
N ASN A 270 -7.10 15.48 8.28
CA ASN A 270 -6.51 16.73 7.86
C ASN A 270 -7.25 17.92 8.51
N PRO A 271 -6.55 18.85 9.18
CA PRO A 271 -7.19 20.05 9.69
C PRO A 271 -7.73 20.92 8.54
N PRO A 272 -8.81 21.70 8.77
CA PRO A 272 -9.43 22.53 7.74
C PRO A 272 -8.43 23.45 7.01
N ARG A 273 -8.55 23.53 5.69
CA ARG A 273 -7.64 24.19 4.75
C ARG A 273 -8.29 25.41 4.11
N ASN A 274 -7.73 26.59 4.42
CA ASN A 274 -8.20 27.89 3.93
C ASN A 274 -7.14 28.67 3.11
N SER A 275 -6.00 28.07 2.76
CA SER A 275 -4.90 28.74 2.03
C SER A 275 -4.53 28.06 0.70
N ARG A 276 -4.11 28.85 -0.29
CA ARG A 276 -3.69 28.34 -1.61
C ARG A 276 -2.43 27.47 -1.54
N GLN A 277 -1.53 27.72 -0.58
CA GLN A 277 -0.29 26.95 -0.43
C GLN A 277 -0.63 25.51 -0.04
N ARG A 278 -1.44 25.32 1.01
CA ARG A 278 -1.82 23.98 1.46
C ARG A 278 -2.68 23.19 0.46
N ARG A 279 -3.40 23.86 -0.46
CA ARG A 279 -4.10 23.19 -1.58
C ARG A 279 -3.15 22.67 -2.67
N ARG A 280 -1.88 23.10 -2.69
CA ARG A 280 -0.85 22.48 -3.56
C ARG A 280 -0.28 21.21 -2.96
N ASP A 281 -0.39 21.08 -1.66
CA ASP A 281 0.38 20.11 -0.88
C ASP A 281 -0.44 18.91 -0.41
N SER A 282 -1.72 18.81 -0.79
CA SER A 282 -2.57 17.65 -0.47
C SER A 282 -3.21 17.05 -1.70
N ALA A 283 -3.47 15.75 -1.61
CA ALA A 283 -4.33 15.05 -2.56
C ALA A 283 -5.69 15.75 -2.70
N ASN A 284 -6.27 15.68 -3.90
CA ASN A 284 -7.51 16.37 -4.25
C ASN A 284 -7.51 17.87 -3.93
N ALA A 285 -6.32 18.48 -4.02
CA ALA A 285 -6.09 19.87 -3.66
C ALA A 285 -6.57 20.25 -2.25
N GLY A 286 -6.64 19.28 -1.33
CA GLY A 286 -7.04 19.48 0.06
C GLY A 286 -8.43 20.11 0.22
N ILE A 287 -9.41 19.63 -0.55
CA ILE A 287 -10.83 19.96 -0.31
C ILE A 287 -11.19 19.61 1.15
N ASN A 288 -11.91 20.52 1.80
CA ASN A 288 -12.27 20.36 3.22
C ASN A 288 -13.31 19.27 3.41
N ALA A 289 -13.15 18.47 4.46
CA ALA A 289 -14.22 17.63 4.97
C ALA A 289 -15.42 18.52 5.37
N PRO A 290 -16.67 18.07 5.17
CA PRO A 290 -17.84 18.75 5.72
C PRO A 290 -17.76 18.84 7.25
N GLU A 291 -18.34 19.87 7.82
CA GLU A 291 -18.51 20.05 9.26
C GLU A 291 -19.99 20.19 9.59
N PHE A 292 -20.54 19.31 10.43
CA PHE A 292 -21.89 19.48 10.95
C PHE A 292 -21.92 20.61 12.00
N ASP A 293 -23.02 21.36 12.06
CA ASP A 293 -23.21 22.42 13.07
C ASP A 293 -23.25 21.87 14.52
N ALA A 294 -23.58 20.60 14.67
CA ALA A 294 -23.64 19.90 15.94
C ALA A 294 -23.17 18.45 15.81
N TYR A 295 -22.63 17.90 16.90
CA TYR A 295 -22.34 16.46 17.02
C TYR A 295 -23.57 15.62 17.37
N THR A 296 -24.65 16.29 17.77
CA THR A 296 -25.91 15.63 18.14
C THR A 296 -27.06 16.44 17.57
N PHE A 297 -27.91 15.80 16.78
CA PHE A 297 -29.12 16.38 16.22
C PHE A 297 -30.35 15.82 16.95
N PRO A 298 -31.38 16.64 17.22
CA PRO A 298 -32.60 16.16 17.87
C PRO A 298 -33.31 15.16 16.96
N PHE A 299 -33.74 14.04 17.54
CA PHE A 299 -34.52 13.04 16.82
C PHE A 299 -35.97 13.50 16.66
N GLU A 300 -36.44 13.54 15.40
CA GLU A 300 -37.82 13.76 15.00
C GLU A 300 -38.17 12.76 13.87
N ASN A 301 -39.42 12.74 13.37
CA ASN A 301 -39.81 11.90 12.22
C ASN A 301 -38.91 12.11 10.98
N THR A 302 -38.38 13.32 10.82
CA THR A 302 -37.31 13.65 9.88
C THR A 302 -36.33 14.58 10.59
N THR A 303 -35.07 14.21 10.65
CA THR A 303 -34.05 15.02 11.31
C THR A 303 -33.38 15.94 10.30
N THR A 304 -33.42 17.25 10.55
CA THR A 304 -32.68 18.22 9.73
C THR A 304 -31.23 18.29 10.15
N LEU A 305 -30.33 17.93 9.23
CA LEU A 305 -28.90 18.05 9.38
C LEU A 305 -28.43 19.34 8.72
N THR A 306 -27.64 20.13 9.43
CA THR A 306 -27.07 21.38 8.94
C THR A 306 -25.57 21.43 9.19
N GLY A 307 -24.87 22.18 8.36
CA GLY A 307 -23.42 22.31 8.48
C GLY A 307 -22.80 23.18 7.40
N PHE A 308 -21.48 23.04 7.27
CA PHE A 308 -20.64 23.76 6.33
C PHE A 308 -19.75 22.84 5.51
N ALA A 309 -19.48 23.22 4.27
CA ALA A 309 -18.50 22.62 3.38
C ALA A 309 -17.93 23.69 2.43
N ASP A 310 -16.99 23.31 1.58
CA ASP A 310 -16.48 24.20 0.53
C ASP A 310 -17.64 24.67 -0.39
N PRO A 311 -17.78 25.98 -0.69
CA PRO A 311 -18.90 26.49 -1.48
C PRO A 311 -19.04 25.83 -2.86
N GLY A 312 -20.28 25.42 -3.18
CA GLY A 312 -20.61 24.74 -4.43
C GLY A 312 -20.19 23.26 -4.50
N SER A 313 -19.67 22.69 -3.41
CA SER A 313 -19.46 21.24 -3.32
C SER A 313 -20.77 20.49 -3.12
N GLU A 314 -20.82 19.27 -3.62
CA GLU A 314 -21.89 18.30 -3.34
C GLU A 314 -21.50 17.49 -2.10
N ILE A 315 -22.40 17.38 -1.13
CA ILE A 315 -22.21 16.69 0.13
C ILE A 315 -23.03 15.41 0.10
N GLY A 316 -22.37 14.27 0.20
CA GLY A 316 -23.03 12.99 0.46
C GLY A 316 -23.10 12.75 1.96
N ILE A 317 -24.30 12.49 2.48
CA ILE A 317 -24.55 12.10 3.87
C ILE A 317 -24.71 10.59 3.93
N TYR A 318 -23.93 9.94 4.78
CA TYR A 318 -23.88 8.49 4.92
C TYR A 318 -24.22 8.08 6.34
N GLU A 319 -24.89 6.94 6.46
CA GLU A 319 -24.94 6.18 7.70
C GLU A 319 -23.53 5.64 8.02
N VAL A 320 -23.14 5.61 9.29
CA VAL A 320 -21.88 5.01 9.73
C VAL A 320 -22.11 3.51 9.98
N SER A 321 -21.44 2.65 9.21
CA SER A 321 -21.60 1.19 9.29
C SER A 321 -20.82 0.56 10.44
N SER A 322 -19.71 1.18 10.84
CA SER A 322 -18.85 0.73 11.93
C SER A 322 -17.98 1.87 12.42
N ARG A 323 -17.91 2.06 13.73
CA ARG A 323 -17.02 3.04 14.36
C ARG A 323 -15.57 2.58 14.34
N GLN A 324 -14.68 3.54 14.09
CA GLN A 324 -13.23 3.35 14.08
C GLN A 324 -12.62 3.90 15.37
N ASP A 325 -13.07 5.10 15.77
CA ASP A 325 -12.70 5.74 17.01
C ASP A 325 -13.85 6.65 17.52
N ARG A 326 -13.54 7.57 18.45
CA ARG A 326 -14.53 8.49 19.02
C ARG A 326 -15.09 9.50 18.02
N LEU A 327 -14.33 9.86 17.00
CA LEU A 327 -14.66 10.89 16.02
C LEU A 327 -15.08 10.33 14.67
N TYR A 328 -14.55 9.16 14.27
CA TYR A 328 -14.70 8.65 12.91
C TYR A 328 -15.29 7.24 12.85
N GLY A 329 -15.87 6.93 11.71
CA GLY A 329 -16.43 5.63 11.38
C GLY A 329 -16.49 5.43 9.86
N SER A 330 -16.65 4.18 9.46
CA SER A 330 -16.75 3.77 8.07
C SER A 330 -18.07 4.23 7.47
N LEU A 331 -18.02 4.93 6.34
CA LEU A 331 -19.20 5.36 5.58
C LEU A 331 -19.91 4.12 5.02
N GLY A 332 -21.15 3.90 5.42
CA GLY A 332 -22.01 2.81 4.97
C GLY A 332 -22.93 3.25 3.84
N ASN A 333 -24.24 3.17 4.09
CA ASN A 333 -25.26 3.53 3.09
C ASN A 333 -25.32 5.05 2.89
N LEU A 334 -25.35 5.48 1.62
CA LEU A 334 -25.69 6.86 1.29
C LEU A 334 -27.16 7.12 1.62
N LEU A 335 -27.42 8.11 2.48
CA LEU A 335 -28.77 8.51 2.89
C LEU A 335 -29.34 9.58 1.95
N THR A 336 -28.55 10.59 1.61
CA THR A 336 -28.97 11.70 0.75
C THR A 336 -27.78 12.50 0.25
N THR A 337 -27.99 13.33 -0.77
CA THR A 337 -27.02 14.32 -1.24
C THR A 337 -27.61 15.73 -1.17
N VAL A 338 -26.77 16.72 -0.90
CA VAL A 338 -27.14 18.14 -0.84
C VAL A 338 -25.98 19.00 -1.32
N ASN A 339 -26.25 20.16 -1.93
CA ASN A 339 -25.19 21.08 -2.33
C ASN A 339 -24.98 22.17 -1.27
N ALA A 340 -23.72 22.54 -1.04
CA ALA A 340 -23.38 23.73 -0.26
C ALA A 340 -23.69 24.99 -1.09
N ASP A 341 -24.30 25.97 -0.44
CA ASP A 341 -24.57 27.27 -1.03
C ASP A 341 -23.30 28.12 -1.22
N GLU A 342 -23.45 29.35 -1.71
CA GLU A 342 -22.31 30.27 -1.93
C GLU A 342 -21.59 30.66 -0.63
N ALA A 343 -22.27 30.56 0.52
CA ALA A 343 -21.70 30.77 1.84
C ALA A 343 -21.09 29.49 2.44
N GLY A 344 -21.15 28.37 1.71
CA GLY A 344 -20.67 27.07 2.14
C GLY A 344 -21.64 26.33 3.07
N ARG A 345 -22.86 26.82 3.29
CA ARG A 345 -23.83 26.16 4.18
C ARG A 345 -24.61 25.09 3.43
N PHE A 346 -24.93 24.01 4.12
CA PHE A 346 -25.87 23.00 3.65
C PHE A 346 -26.95 22.70 4.71
N SER A 347 -28.12 22.29 4.25
CA SER A 347 -29.23 21.84 5.08
C SER A 347 -30.01 20.76 4.34
N THR A 348 -30.18 19.60 4.97
CA THR A 348 -30.92 18.47 4.40
C THR A 348 -31.68 17.73 5.49
N SER A 349 -32.71 16.97 5.11
CA SER A 349 -33.48 16.17 6.06
C SER A 349 -33.31 14.69 5.76
N VAL A 350 -33.07 13.90 6.80
CA VAL A 350 -32.94 12.44 6.72
C VAL A 350 -34.02 11.77 7.58
N ALA A 351 -34.54 10.64 7.10
CA ALA A 351 -35.47 9.80 7.82
C ALA A 351 -34.73 8.52 8.23
N VAL A 352 -34.19 8.50 9.44
CA VAL A 352 -33.44 7.38 10.04
C VAL A 352 -33.86 7.21 11.49
N ASP A 353 -33.49 6.08 12.09
CA ASP A 353 -33.88 5.73 13.45
C ASP A 353 -33.09 6.55 14.51
N GLU A 354 -33.63 6.59 15.73
CA GLU A 354 -32.92 7.17 16.86
C GLU A 354 -31.64 6.37 17.16
N GLY A 355 -30.52 7.07 17.36
CA GLY A 355 -29.21 6.48 17.56
C GLY A 355 -28.41 6.24 16.29
N THR A 356 -28.98 6.50 15.10
CA THR A 356 -28.22 6.44 13.84
C THR A 356 -27.07 7.43 13.87
N GLU A 357 -25.89 6.92 13.55
CA GLU A 357 -24.68 7.70 13.38
C GLU A 357 -24.51 8.08 11.92
N VAL A 358 -24.17 9.34 11.66
CA VAL A 358 -24.01 9.88 10.31
C VAL A 358 -22.66 10.56 10.15
N SER A 359 -22.13 10.47 8.93
CA SER A 359 -20.90 11.14 8.51
C SER A 359 -21.07 11.63 7.07
N ALA A 360 -20.25 12.58 6.65
CA ALA A 360 -20.40 13.22 5.35
C ALA A 360 -19.07 13.33 4.60
N ILE A 361 -19.12 13.34 3.28
CA ILE A 361 -17.98 13.73 2.41
C ILE A 361 -18.44 14.81 1.43
N ALA A 362 -17.53 15.72 1.08
CA ALA A 362 -17.74 16.73 0.05
C ALA A 362 -17.08 16.29 -1.26
N THR A 363 -17.70 16.60 -2.39
CA THR A 363 -17.12 16.44 -3.72
C THR A 363 -17.23 17.73 -4.51
N ASP A 364 -16.10 18.17 -5.06
CA ASP A 364 -16.02 19.31 -5.99
C ASP A 364 -15.29 18.87 -7.26
N LEU A 365 -15.89 19.07 -8.43
CA LEU A 365 -15.32 18.65 -9.71
C LEU A 365 -13.97 19.31 -10.06
N ARG A 366 -13.64 20.44 -9.41
CA ARG A 366 -12.36 21.14 -9.59
C ARG A 366 -11.25 20.52 -8.76
N TYR A 367 -11.60 19.91 -7.62
CA TYR A 367 -10.66 19.48 -6.58
C TYR A 367 -10.64 17.97 -6.39
N GLY A 368 -11.79 17.32 -6.26
CA GLY A 368 -11.97 15.90 -5.99
C GLY A 368 -12.89 15.68 -4.79
N THR A 369 -12.77 14.53 -4.14
CA THR A 369 -13.52 14.16 -2.92
C THR A 369 -12.69 14.41 -1.67
N SER A 370 -13.35 14.86 -0.60
CA SER A 370 -12.76 15.10 0.73
C SER A 370 -12.64 13.83 1.56
N GLU A 371 -11.90 13.95 2.66
CA GLU A 371 -12.02 13.06 3.81
C GLU A 371 -13.42 13.13 4.44
N PRO A 372 -13.83 12.12 5.23
CA PRO A 372 -15.09 12.15 5.96
C PRO A 372 -15.10 13.19 7.08
N SER A 373 -16.27 13.76 7.33
CA SER A 373 -16.55 14.56 8.53
C SER A 373 -16.41 13.70 9.79
N PRO A 374 -16.21 14.32 10.96
CA PRO A 374 -16.51 13.65 12.22
C PRO A 374 -17.96 13.16 12.24
N VAL A 375 -18.20 12.08 12.98
CA VAL A 375 -19.51 11.48 13.14
C VAL A 375 -20.40 12.38 13.99
N ALA A 376 -21.62 12.61 13.50
CA ALA A 376 -22.73 13.16 14.27
C ALA A 376 -23.75 12.07 14.59
N ILE A 377 -24.51 12.24 15.67
CA ILE A 377 -25.51 11.27 16.13
C ILE A 377 -26.89 11.91 16.07
N ILE A 378 -27.89 11.14 15.65
CA ILE A 378 -29.29 11.56 15.67
C ILE A 378 -29.94 10.99 16.95
N GLY A 379 -30.43 11.86 17.83
CA GLY A 379 -31.00 11.48 19.13
C GLY A 379 -30.00 11.47 20.28
N ALA A 380 -30.43 11.04 21.47
CA ALA A 380 -29.72 11.29 22.72
C ALA A 380 -28.82 10.14 23.22
N SER A 381 -28.60 9.10 22.42
CA SER A 381 -27.82 7.93 22.84
C SER A 381 -26.40 7.99 22.26
N LEU A 382 -25.39 8.10 23.12
CA LEU A 382 -24.04 7.64 22.75
C LEU A 382 -24.12 6.11 22.68
N PRO A 383 -23.89 5.47 21.52
CA PRO A 383 -23.73 4.03 21.50
C PRO A 383 -22.55 3.66 22.41
N SER A 384 -22.67 2.53 23.10
CA SER A 384 -21.53 1.89 23.75
C SER A 384 -20.39 1.76 22.74
N ALA A 385 -19.15 2.03 23.17
CA ALA A 385 -17.97 1.79 22.34
C ALA A 385 -18.09 0.40 21.66
N PRO A 386 -17.81 0.29 20.35
CA PRO A 386 -17.94 -0.99 19.67
C PRO A 386 -17.09 -2.03 20.38
N GLY A 387 -17.62 -3.25 20.53
CA GLY A 387 -16.75 -4.39 20.80
C GLY A 387 -15.75 -4.53 19.67
N GLU A 388 -14.51 -4.93 19.98
CA GLU A 388 -13.55 -5.35 18.98
C GLU A 388 -14.20 -6.43 18.11
N VAL A 389 -14.43 -6.11 16.84
CA VAL A 389 -14.97 -7.10 15.92
C VAL A 389 -13.79 -7.87 15.35
N SER A 390 -13.45 -8.97 16.00
CA SER A 390 -12.55 -9.99 15.46
C SER A 390 -13.30 -10.70 14.34
N PHE A 391 -12.75 -10.64 13.13
CA PHE A 391 -13.23 -11.43 12.00
C PHE A 391 -12.10 -12.32 11.53
N ASP A 392 -12.32 -13.63 11.59
CA ASP A 392 -11.60 -14.55 10.73
C ASP A 392 -11.99 -14.21 9.27
N PRO A 393 -11.03 -14.04 8.35
CA PRO A 393 -11.32 -13.67 6.98
C PRO A 393 -12.12 -14.79 6.31
N VAL A 394 -13.42 -14.56 6.10
CA VAL A 394 -14.24 -15.43 5.26
C VAL A 394 -14.19 -14.89 3.83
N CYS A 395 -13.09 -15.21 3.15
CA CYS A 395 -13.08 -15.23 1.68
C CYS A 395 -13.84 -16.49 1.29
N GLN A 396 -15.15 -16.41 1.00
CA GLN A 396 -15.83 -17.59 0.45
C GLN A 396 -15.23 -17.86 -0.94
N GLU A 397 -14.30 -18.82 -1.01
CA GLU A 397 -14.16 -19.67 -2.18
C GLU A 397 -15.45 -20.51 -2.34
N PRO A 398 -15.83 -20.93 -3.56
CA PRO A 398 -16.79 -22.02 -3.72
C PRO A 398 -16.36 -23.19 -2.82
N PRO A 399 -17.27 -23.86 -2.09
CA PRO A 399 -16.88 -24.93 -1.19
C PRO A 399 -16.12 -25.99 -1.97
N LEU A 400 -14.92 -26.32 -1.49
CA LEU A 400 -14.19 -27.51 -1.94
C LEU A 400 -15.15 -28.72 -1.87
N PRO A 401 -15.13 -29.62 -2.85
CA PRO A 401 -15.86 -30.88 -2.74
C PRO A 401 -15.50 -31.54 -1.41
N ALA A 402 -16.50 -32.03 -0.68
CA ALA A 402 -16.31 -32.68 0.61
C ALA A 402 -15.20 -33.74 0.52
N GLU A 403 -14.22 -33.68 1.43
CA GLU A 403 -13.21 -34.72 1.58
C GLU A 403 -13.87 -36.10 1.71
N GLU A 404 -13.36 -37.06 0.95
CA GLU A 404 -13.67 -38.48 1.15
C GLU A 404 -13.18 -38.93 2.54
N PRO A 405 -13.90 -39.87 3.19
CA PRO A 405 -13.56 -40.30 4.55
C PRO A 405 -12.16 -40.92 4.63
N PRO A 406 -11.43 -40.72 5.74
CA PRO A 406 -10.04 -41.11 5.83
C PRO A 406 -9.88 -42.63 5.79
N VAL A 407 -8.94 -43.09 4.95
CA VAL A 407 -8.44 -44.46 4.98
C VAL A 407 -7.40 -44.56 6.10
N GLU A 408 -7.62 -45.44 7.08
CA GLU A 408 -6.67 -45.74 8.14
C GLU A 408 -5.32 -46.22 7.57
N ALA A 409 -4.26 -45.43 7.84
CA ALA A 409 -2.87 -45.84 7.67
C ALA A 409 -2.23 -46.02 9.06
N PRO A 410 -1.20 -46.88 9.19
CA PRO A 410 -0.82 -47.50 10.46
C PRO A 410 -0.10 -46.54 11.41
N THR A 411 -0.30 -46.80 12.70
CA THR A 411 0.32 -46.10 13.83
C THR A 411 1.84 -46.06 13.73
N VAL A 412 2.38 -44.89 13.40
CA VAL A 412 3.75 -44.49 13.72
C VAL A 412 3.68 -43.64 14.98
N GLU A 413 4.48 -44.01 15.97
CA GLU A 413 4.63 -43.31 17.24
C GLU A 413 4.94 -41.83 17.00
N ALA A 414 4.13 -40.94 17.59
CA ALA A 414 4.21 -39.50 17.40
C ALA A 414 5.61 -38.97 17.77
N PRO A 415 6.22 -38.09 16.96
CA PRO A 415 7.36 -37.31 17.40
C PRO A 415 6.93 -36.45 18.61
N PRO A 416 7.80 -36.22 19.60
CA PRO A 416 7.45 -35.37 20.73
C PRO A 416 7.12 -33.96 20.22
N ALA A 417 6.11 -33.36 20.86
CA ALA A 417 5.61 -32.02 20.55
C ALA A 417 6.75 -31.00 20.41
N PRO A 418 6.66 -30.05 19.45
CA PRO A 418 7.61 -28.94 19.42
C PRO A 418 7.53 -28.20 20.75
N ALA A 419 8.70 -28.01 21.36
CA ALA A 419 8.83 -27.24 22.58
C ALA A 419 8.29 -25.81 22.37
N PRO A 420 7.84 -25.12 23.43
CA PRO A 420 7.40 -23.73 23.34
C PRO A 420 8.49 -22.91 22.63
N THR A 421 8.10 -22.15 21.61
CA THR A 421 8.98 -21.13 21.02
C THR A 421 9.37 -20.17 22.15
N GLU A 422 10.64 -20.23 22.58
CA GLU A 422 11.22 -19.17 23.38
C GLU A 422 10.97 -17.85 22.65
N GLN A 423 10.34 -16.90 23.33
CA GLN A 423 10.29 -15.52 22.88
C GLN A 423 11.73 -15.01 22.86
N ILE A 424 12.32 -14.97 21.67
CA ILE A 424 13.66 -14.43 21.49
C ILE A 424 13.55 -12.91 21.60
N THR A 425 13.90 -12.37 22.75
CA THR A 425 14.08 -10.93 22.94
C THR A 425 15.46 -10.54 22.40
N LEU A 426 15.49 -9.81 21.29
CA LEU A 426 16.74 -9.36 20.69
C LEU A 426 17.05 -7.93 21.14
N ARG A 427 18.16 -7.75 21.85
CA ARG A 427 18.66 -6.44 22.30
C ARG A 427 19.67 -5.93 21.30
N ILE A 428 19.36 -4.84 20.61
CA ILE A 428 20.25 -4.27 19.59
C ILE A 428 20.44 -2.77 19.84
N PRO A 429 21.67 -2.24 19.68
CA PRO A 429 21.92 -0.81 19.71
C PRO A 429 21.05 -0.03 18.73
N ARG A 430 20.62 1.18 19.13
CA ARG A 430 19.77 2.07 18.30
C ARG A 430 20.54 2.81 17.20
N ASN A 431 21.81 3.13 17.45
CA ASN A 431 22.55 4.05 16.59
C ASN A 431 24.06 3.95 16.83
N ILE A 432 24.82 4.59 15.95
CA ILE A 432 26.24 4.94 16.13
C ILE A 432 26.44 6.45 15.93
N HIS A 433 27.53 7.01 16.46
CA HIS A 433 27.86 8.43 16.38
C HIS A 433 29.12 8.71 15.58
N PHE A 434 29.25 9.96 15.11
CA PHE A 434 30.35 10.43 14.29
C PHE A 434 30.97 11.70 14.87
N ALA A 435 32.29 11.85 14.68
CA ALA A 435 32.98 13.10 14.96
C ALA A 435 32.47 14.24 14.05
N LEU A 436 32.73 15.47 14.49
CA LEU A 436 32.42 16.68 13.73
C LEU A 436 33.03 16.59 12.33
N ASP A 437 32.20 16.87 11.32
CA ASP A 437 32.60 16.90 9.92
C ASP A 437 33.16 15.58 9.35
N GLN A 438 32.92 14.45 10.02
CA GLN A 438 33.44 13.15 9.60
C GLN A 438 32.34 12.13 9.31
N SER A 439 32.64 11.19 8.42
CA SER A 439 31.84 10.00 8.13
C SER A 439 32.59 8.69 8.39
N PHE A 440 33.77 8.74 9.01
CA PHE A 440 34.54 7.54 9.33
C PHE A 440 33.93 6.80 10.52
N ILE A 441 33.91 5.47 10.45
CA ILE A 441 33.49 4.60 11.55
C ILE A 441 34.62 4.55 12.59
N SER A 442 34.37 5.08 13.79
CA SER A 442 35.33 5.00 14.89
C SER A 442 35.49 3.55 15.38
N PRO A 443 36.58 3.20 16.07
CA PRO A 443 36.71 1.87 16.68
C PRO A 443 35.57 1.52 17.64
N ALA A 444 35.02 2.50 18.36
CA ALA A 444 33.88 2.30 19.26
C ALA A 444 32.59 2.02 18.46
N SER A 445 32.33 2.78 17.39
CA SER A 445 31.20 2.59 16.49
C SER A 445 31.29 1.26 15.72
N ALA A 446 32.51 0.82 15.38
CA ALA A 446 32.76 -0.48 14.77
C ALA A 446 32.32 -1.64 15.68
N ASN A 447 32.61 -1.57 16.99
CA ASN A 447 32.16 -2.58 17.95
C ASN A 447 30.63 -2.67 18.05
N ILE A 448 29.93 -1.55 17.87
CA ILE A 448 28.46 -1.50 17.84
C ILE A 448 27.94 -2.09 16.53
N LEU A 449 28.54 -1.71 15.38
CA LEU A 449 28.18 -2.28 14.09
C LEU A 449 28.46 -3.78 14.01
N ASP A 450 29.45 -4.29 14.73
CA ASP A 450 29.70 -5.73 14.86
C ASP A 450 28.56 -6.46 15.57
N GLN A 451 27.95 -5.85 16.60
CA GLN A 451 26.76 -6.40 17.25
C GLN A 451 25.56 -6.40 16.30
N VAL A 452 25.38 -5.32 15.55
CA VAL A 452 24.33 -5.21 14.53
C VAL A 452 24.52 -6.24 13.41
N ALA A 453 25.75 -6.41 12.92
CA ALA A 453 26.08 -7.41 11.90
C ALA A 453 25.82 -8.84 12.41
N ALA A 454 26.23 -9.15 13.64
CA ALA A 454 25.98 -10.44 14.26
C ALA A 454 24.47 -10.73 14.35
N ALA A 455 23.67 -9.76 14.77
CA ALA A 455 22.22 -9.88 14.80
C ALA A 455 21.62 -10.10 13.40
N LEU A 456 22.03 -9.33 12.39
CA LEU A 456 21.55 -9.51 11.03
C LEU A 456 21.96 -10.87 10.44
N LEU A 457 23.16 -11.37 10.73
CA LEU A 457 23.59 -12.69 10.27
C LEU A 457 22.85 -13.83 10.98
N GLN A 458 22.61 -13.68 12.29
CA GLN A 458 21.90 -14.68 13.08
C GLN A 458 20.41 -14.76 12.72
N TYR A 459 19.80 -13.64 12.32
CA TYR A 459 18.38 -13.57 11.97
C TYR A 459 18.20 -13.10 10.53
N PRO A 460 18.17 -14.03 9.54
CA PRO A 460 18.07 -13.70 8.11
C PRO A 460 16.81 -12.91 7.71
N SER A 461 15.75 -12.96 8.52
CA SER A 461 14.49 -12.23 8.28
C SER A 461 14.55 -10.74 8.61
N LEU A 462 15.56 -10.30 9.36
CA LEU A 462 15.73 -8.90 9.72
C LEU A 462 16.24 -8.11 8.52
N THR A 463 15.65 -6.97 8.25
CA THR A 463 16.22 -5.96 7.36
C THR A 463 16.52 -4.70 8.17
N LEU A 464 17.50 -3.92 7.72
CA LEU A 464 17.97 -2.74 8.42
C LEU A 464 17.98 -1.53 7.48
N GLU A 465 17.30 -0.46 7.89
CA GLU A 465 17.49 0.86 7.32
C GLU A 465 18.45 1.68 8.19
N LEU A 466 19.45 2.28 7.53
CA LEU A 466 20.50 3.12 8.11
C LEU A 466 20.19 4.58 7.78
N GLN A 467 19.81 5.36 8.79
CA GLN A 467 19.40 6.75 8.62
C GLN A 467 20.51 7.68 9.10
N GLY A 468 21.12 8.45 8.18
CA GLY A 468 22.22 9.36 8.48
C GLY A 468 21.75 10.76 8.86
N HIS A 469 22.28 11.27 9.97
CA HIS A 469 21.95 12.58 10.55
C HIS A 469 23.21 13.44 10.77
N THR A 470 23.01 14.75 10.81
CA THR A 470 24.04 15.76 11.09
C THR A 470 23.56 16.77 12.12
N ASP A 471 24.51 17.49 12.73
CA ASP A 471 24.18 18.68 13.53
C ASP A 471 23.88 19.89 12.62
N PRO A 472 23.15 20.91 13.11
CA PRO A 472 22.55 21.96 12.26
C PRO A 472 23.49 23.13 11.92
N ARG A 473 24.82 22.95 12.04
CA ARG A 473 25.78 24.07 11.93
C ARG A 473 26.27 24.35 10.51
N ALA A 474 26.08 23.42 9.58
CA ALA A 474 26.42 23.62 8.17
C ALA A 474 25.17 23.97 7.37
N ASN A 475 25.29 24.13 6.05
CA ASN A 475 24.13 24.34 5.19
C ASN A 475 23.43 23.01 4.86
N ASP A 476 22.16 23.07 4.52
CA ASP A 476 21.28 21.94 4.25
C ASP A 476 21.86 20.95 3.23
N ASP A 477 22.33 21.43 2.07
CA ASP A 477 22.91 20.60 1.01
C ASP A 477 24.16 19.84 1.49
N TYR A 478 25.01 20.52 2.24
CA TYR A 478 26.20 19.93 2.84
C TYR A 478 25.83 18.84 3.85
N ASN A 479 24.87 19.15 4.73
CA ASN A 479 24.44 18.27 5.79
C ASN A 479 23.70 17.05 5.25
N GLN A 480 22.90 17.21 4.20
CA GLN A 480 22.29 16.11 3.46
C GLN A 480 23.35 15.16 2.88
N ALA A 481 24.37 15.71 2.21
CA ALA A 481 25.45 14.92 1.64
C ALA A 481 26.32 14.24 2.72
N LEU A 482 26.57 14.91 3.85
CA LEU A 482 27.34 14.35 4.97
C LEU A 482 26.57 13.23 5.69
N GLY A 483 25.26 13.38 5.92
CA GLY A 483 24.41 12.31 6.43
C GLY A 483 24.42 11.07 5.53
N GLU A 484 24.39 11.27 4.20
CA GLU A 484 24.44 10.18 3.23
C GLU A 484 25.78 9.43 3.30
N ARG A 485 26.91 10.17 3.35
CA ARG A 485 28.24 9.56 3.52
C ARG A 485 28.34 8.73 4.81
N ARG A 486 27.70 9.16 5.90
CA ARG A 486 27.66 8.42 7.16
C ARG A 486 26.86 7.12 7.05
N ALA A 487 25.66 7.18 6.49
CA ALA A 487 24.83 6.01 6.26
C ALA A 487 25.51 5.01 5.30
N LEU A 488 26.14 5.50 4.23
CA LEU A 488 26.97 4.72 3.31
C LEU A 488 28.13 4.02 4.04
N SER A 489 28.84 4.74 4.91
CA SER A 489 29.98 4.18 5.65
C SER A 489 29.55 3.06 6.61
N ALA A 490 28.41 3.23 7.28
CA ALA A 490 27.82 2.18 8.12
C ALA A 490 27.36 0.96 7.27
N ARG A 491 26.74 1.20 6.12
CA ARG A 491 26.31 0.14 5.20
C ARG A 491 27.50 -0.65 4.70
N ASP A 492 28.52 0.03 4.18
CA ASP A 492 29.69 -0.60 3.59
C ASP A 492 30.46 -1.41 4.63
N TYR A 493 30.47 -0.97 5.89
CA TYR A 493 30.98 -1.75 7.02
C TYR A 493 30.18 -3.06 7.22
N LEU A 494 28.84 -3.00 7.25
CA LEU A 494 27.98 -4.18 7.40
C LEU A 494 28.10 -5.15 6.20
N LEU A 495 28.26 -4.62 4.99
CA LEU A 495 28.55 -5.42 3.79
C LEU A 495 29.87 -6.20 3.93
N GLN A 496 30.93 -5.55 4.43
CA GLN A 496 32.21 -6.21 4.70
C GLN A 496 32.10 -7.31 5.77
N LYS A 497 31.14 -7.19 6.68
CA LYS A 497 30.82 -8.21 7.70
C LYS A 497 29.95 -9.35 7.15
N GLY A 498 29.56 -9.31 5.88
CA GLY A 498 28.84 -10.39 5.21
C GLY A 498 27.31 -10.24 5.19
N VAL A 499 26.78 -9.08 5.59
CA VAL A 499 25.34 -8.81 5.47
C VAL A 499 24.99 -8.57 3.99
N SER A 500 23.92 -9.21 3.50
CA SER A 500 23.47 -9.05 2.11
C SER A 500 23.05 -7.60 1.81
N PRO A 501 23.46 -7.00 0.67
CA PRO A 501 23.05 -5.66 0.29
C PRO A 501 21.54 -5.44 0.22
N GLU A 502 20.79 -6.46 -0.17
CA GLU A 502 19.33 -6.42 -0.31
C GLU A 502 18.61 -6.21 1.05
N ARG A 503 19.31 -6.49 2.15
CA ARG A 503 18.82 -6.35 3.52
C ARG A 503 19.18 -5.01 4.16
N LEU A 504 19.96 -4.18 3.46
CA LEU A 504 20.45 -2.89 3.95
C LEU A 504 19.89 -1.76 3.08
N ARG A 505 19.12 -0.87 3.70
CA ARG A 505 18.67 0.38 3.09
C ARG A 505 19.42 1.54 3.71
N ILE A 506 19.69 2.58 2.94
CA ILE A 506 20.28 3.82 3.45
C ILE A 506 19.34 4.99 3.18
N ARG A 507 19.35 5.96 4.09
CA ARG A 507 18.69 7.24 3.92
C ARG A 507 19.51 8.33 4.60
N SER A 508 19.42 9.54 4.10
CA SER A 508 20.00 10.72 4.74
C SER A 508 18.91 11.73 5.04
N PHE A 509 18.95 12.28 6.25
CA PHE A 509 18.09 13.36 6.70
C PHE A 509 18.85 14.66 6.95
N GLY A 510 20.19 14.64 6.85
CA GLY A 510 21.02 15.78 7.25
C GLY A 510 20.63 16.28 8.63
N GLU A 511 20.36 17.59 8.73
CA GLU A 511 19.96 18.27 9.97
C GLU A 511 18.44 18.32 10.19
N THR A 512 17.62 17.77 9.28
CA THR A 512 16.16 17.93 9.35
C THR A 512 15.50 17.15 10.49
N GLN A 513 16.24 16.26 11.16
CA GLN A 513 15.78 15.43 12.28
C GLN A 513 16.80 15.43 13.44
N THR A 514 17.06 16.61 14.00
CA THR A 514 17.87 16.76 15.21
C THR A 514 17.15 16.22 16.45
N ILE A 515 17.92 15.70 17.39
CA ILE A 515 17.49 15.29 18.73
C ILE A 515 17.97 16.27 19.81
N SER A 516 18.90 17.17 19.46
CA SER A 516 19.35 18.26 20.33
C SER A 516 18.19 19.13 20.83
N THR A 517 18.24 19.46 22.12
CA THR A 517 17.26 20.36 22.75
C THR A 517 17.89 21.71 23.08
N ALA A 518 19.22 21.81 23.04
CA ALA A 518 19.99 23.03 23.21
C ALA A 518 21.19 23.07 22.24
N PRO A 519 21.70 24.26 21.89
CA PRO A 519 22.90 24.42 21.05
C PRO A 519 24.19 24.16 21.85
N ASP A 520 24.35 22.95 22.39
CA ASP A 520 25.52 22.50 23.17
C ASP A 520 26.35 21.45 22.42
N ILE A 521 27.66 21.39 22.69
CA ILE A 521 28.63 20.51 22.02
C ILE A 521 28.30 19.02 22.20
N VAL A 522 27.69 18.65 23.33
CA VAL A 522 27.25 17.28 23.62
C VAL A 522 26.01 16.93 22.79
N ASP A 523 25.09 17.87 22.67
CA ASP A 523 23.85 17.73 21.90
C ASP A 523 24.18 17.62 20.40
N TYR A 524 25.09 18.45 19.89
CA TYR A 524 25.60 18.29 18.51
C TYR A 524 26.27 16.93 18.28
N ALA A 525 26.99 16.38 19.27
CA ALA A 525 27.56 15.05 19.15
C ALA A 525 26.49 13.95 19.02
N ARG A 526 25.34 14.11 19.66
CA ARG A 526 24.20 13.19 19.56
C ARG A 526 23.49 13.28 18.20
N ASP A 527 23.40 14.48 17.63
CA ASP A 527 22.82 14.69 16.29
C ASP A 527 23.65 14.04 15.18
N ARG A 528 24.97 14.00 15.33
CA ARG A 528 25.88 13.35 14.38
C ARG A 528 25.83 11.84 14.51
N ARG A 529 24.76 11.22 14.01
CA ARG A 529 24.53 9.77 14.15
C ARG A 529 24.08 9.08 12.88
N VAL A 530 24.19 7.76 12.88
CA VAL A 530 23.39 6.88 12.02
C VAL A 530 22.45 6.09 12.92
N GLU A 531 21.15 6.23 12.69
CA GLU A 531 20.10 5.51 13.40
C GLU A 531 19.72 4.23 12.66
N PHE A 532 19.44 3.18 13.41
CA PHE A 532 19.16 1.83 12.94
C PHE A 532 17.67 1.53 13.08
N ILE A 533 16.99 1.33 11.95
CA ILE A 533 15.58 0.93 11.93
C ILE A 533 15.51 -0.53 11.47
N PHE A 534 15.25 -1.43 12.41
CA PHE A 534 15.07 -2.85 12.13
C PHE A 534 13.63 -3.11 11.70
N LEU A 535 13.47 -3.88 10.62
CA LEU A 535 12.19 -4.39 10.16
C LEU A 535 12.26 -5.92 10.19
N ASP A 536 11.37 -6.55 10.95
CA ASP A 536 11.25 -8.01 11.01
C ASP A 536 9.98 -8.47 10.30
N THR A 537 10.09 -9.60 9.60
CA THR A 537 9.02 -10.20 8.81
C THR A 537 8.29 -11.34 9.55
N ARG A 538 8.65 -11.62 10.82
CA ARG A 538 8.16 -12.78 11.59
C ARG A 538 7.65 -12.46 13.00
N GLY A 539 7.70 -11.20 13.46
CA GLY A 539 7.17 -10.77 14.75
C GLY A 539 8.13 -10.98 15.94
N LEU A 540 9.44 -10.86 15.75
CA LEU A 540 10.43 -10.80 16.84
C LEU A 540 10.22 -9.54 17.70
N ASP A 541 10.26 -9.70 19.03
CA ASP A 541 10.31 -8.57 19.96
C ASP A 541 11.74 -8.00 20.00
N ILE A 542 11.94 -6.86 19.34
CA ILE A 542 13.23 -6.18 19.24
C ILE A 542 13.26 -5.07 20.27
N ILE A 543 14.06 -5.24 21.32
CA ILE A 543 14.33 -4.19 22.29
C ILE A 543 15.49 -3.35 21.78
N ILE A 544 15.15 -2.15 21.29
CA ILE A 544 16.12 -1.17 20.83
C ILE A 544 16.77 -0.49 22.03
N GLU A 545 18.06 -0.70 22.22
CA GLU A 545 18.82 -0.12 23.33
C GLU A 545 19.40 1.23 22.93
N ARG A 546 19.05 2.27 23.69
CA ARG A 546 19.73 3.57 23.58
C ARG A 546 21.14 3.42 24.15
N GLN A 547 22.13 3.87 23.39
CA GLN A 547 23.52 3.84 23.80
C GLN A 547 24.23 5.11 23.32
N GLU A 548 25.18 5.60 24.11
CA GLU A 548 26.05 6.75 23.77
C GLU A 548 27.54 6.38 23.98
N SER A 549 27.86 5.08 23.98
CA SER A 549 29.21 4.58 24.28
C SER A 549 30.25 4.92 23.21
N ASP A 550 29.80 5.28 22.01
CA ASP A 550 30.63 5.76 20.90
C ASP A 550 30.47 7.26 20.61
N LEU A 551 29.87 8.02 21.55
CA LEU A 551 29.68 9.45 21.40
C LEU A 551 31.03 10.19 21.30
N GLN A 552 31.18 11.00 20.26
CA GLN A 552 32.40 11.73 19.94
C GLN A 552 32.17 13.24 20.13
N ILE A 553 32.47 13.71 21.34
CA ILE A 553 32.39 15.13 21.70
C ILE A 553 33.63 15.85 21.13
N GLU A 554 33.38 17.06 20.61
CA GLU A 554 34.35 17.94 19.94
C GLU A 554 35.30 18.68 20.87
#